data_AF-W2C7J2-F1
#
_entry.id   AF-W2C7J2-F1
#
_cell.length_a   1.000
_cell.length_b   1.000
_cell.length_c   1.000
_cell.angle_alpha   90.00
_cell.angle_beta   90.00
_cell.angle_gamma   90.00
#
_symmetry.space_group_name_H-M   'P 1'
#
loop_
_entity.id
_entity.type
_entity.pdbx_description
1 polymer ?
#
loop_
_entity_poly.entity_id
_entity_poly.type
_entity_poly.pdbx_seq_one_letter_code
_entity_poly.pdbx_strand_id
1 'polypeptide(L)'
;LKEEDVWLAVSRKSDLTEEIMAADSERDALYMGYRSAVKGFTRSSTPEKAKAATTLWNNLTAHRINSNMQLERETFLIVNLTDDCEKKYATEVQKLGLNPYVEALKA
;
A
#
# COMPACT_ATOMS: atom_id res chain seq x y z
N LEU A 1 -25.09 -32.31 -12.78
CA LEU A 1 -23.89 -31.96 -13.57
C LEU A 1 -24.03 -30.55 -14.19
N LYS A 2 -24.94 -30.28 -15.14
CA LYS A 2 -25.04 -28.92 -15.74
C LYS A 2 -25.44 -27.80 -14.77
N GLU A 3 -26.33 -28.05 -13.82
CA GLU A 3 -26.73 -27.02 -12.83
C GLU A 3 -25.64 -26.76 -11.78
N GLU A 4 -24.92 -27.80 -11.35
CA GLU A 4 -23.75 -27.66 -10.47
C GLU A 4 -22.67 -26.80 -11.13
N ASP A 5 -22.39 -27.01 -12.42
CA ASP A 5 -21.42 -26.21 -13.17
C ASP A 5 -21.85 -24.74 -13.30
N VAL A 6 -23.15 -24.46 -13.44
CA VAL A 6 -23.71 -23.10 -13.49
C VAL A 6 -23.61 -22.41 -12.13
N TRP A 7 -24.00 -23.09 -11.05
CA TRP A 7 -23.88 -22.53 -9.69
C TRP A 7 -22.41 -22.34 -9.28
N LEU A 8 -21.52 -23.24 -9.69
CA LEU A 8 -20.08 -23.13 -9.49
C LEU A 8 -19.50 -21.94 -10.26
N ALA A 9 -19.95 -21.69 -11.49
CA ALA A 9 -19.53 -20.53 -12.27
C ALA A 9 -20.03 -19.20 -11.66
N VAL A 10 -21.28 -19.15 -11.18
CA VAL A 10 -21.86 -17.96 -10.52
C VAL A 10 -21.18 -17.68 -9.18
N SER A 11 -20.95 -18.71 -8.37
CA SER A 11 -20.23 -18.59 -7.09
C SER A 11 -18.80 -18.06 -7.27
N ARG A 12 -18.10 -18.49 -8.34
CA ARG A 12 -16.74 -18.03 -8.66
C ARG A 12 -16.67 -16.60 -9.21
N LYS A 13 -17.78 -16.08 -9.76
CA LYS A 13 -17.89 -14.75 -10.39
C LYS A 13 -18.77 -13.77 -9.62
N SER A 14 -19.13 -14.06 -8.37
CA SER A 14 -20.02 -13.18 -7.61
C SER A 14 -19.44 -11.77 -7.51
N ASP A 15 -20.30 -10.75 -7.57
CA ASP A 15 -19.91 -9.34 -7.48
C ASP A 15 -19.00 -9.07 -6.27
N LEU A 16 -19.24 -9.77 -5.16
CA LEU A 16 -18.42 -9.72 -3.96
C LEU A 16 -16.95 -10.14 -4.19
N THR A 17 -16.73 -11.18 -5.00
CA THR A 17 -15.36 -11.64 -5.35
C THR A 17 -14.66 -10.58 -6.21
N GLU A 18 -15.39 -9.95 -7.14
CA GLU A 18 -14.84 -8.90 -8.01
C GLU A 18 -14.52 -7.62 -7.21
N GLU A 19 -15.40 -7.22 -6.28
CA GLU A 19 -15.18 -6.08 -5.38
C GLU A 19 -13.95 -6.26 -4.48
N ILE A 20 -13.77 -7.46 -3.90
CA ILE A 20 -12.59 -7.77 -3.07
C ILE A 20 -11.32 -7.69 -3.92
N MET A 21 -11.32 -8.28 -5.12
CA MET A 21 -10.17 -8.22 -6.02
C MET A 21 -9.84 -6.79 -6.46
N ALA A 22 -10.86 -5.95 -6.68
CA ALA A 22 -10.68 -4.55 -7.03
C ALA A 22 -10.05 -3.76 -5.88
N ALA A 23 -10.55 -3.94 -4.65
CA ALA A 23 -9.99 -3.31 -3.46
C ALA A 23 -8.54 -3.73 -3.21
N ASP A 24 -8.22 -5.01 -3.40
CA ASP A 24 -6.85 -5.50 -3.30
C ASP A 24 -5.92 -4.86 -4.33
N SER A 25 -6.35 -4.81 -5.60
CA SER A 25 -5.58 -4.18 -6.66
C SER A 25 -5.40 -2.67 -6.42
N GLU A 26 -6.39 -1.99 -5.84
CA GLU A 26 -6.29 -0.58 -5.50
C GLU A 26 -5.29 -0.33 -4.38
N ARG A 27 -5.31 -1.15 -3.32
CA ARG A 27 -4.33 -1.07 -2.22
C ARG A 27 -2.90 -1.27 -2.73
N ASP A 28 -2.68 -2.24 -3.61
CA ASP A 28 -1.36 -2.51 -4.19
C ASP A 28 -0.88 -1.32 -5.05
N ALA A 29 -1.77 -0.75 -5.84
CA ALA A 29 -1.48 0.44 -6.65
C ALA A 29 -1.14 1.65 -5.77
N LEU A 30 -1.90 1.89 -4.71
CA LEU A 30 -1.65 2.95 -3.74
C LEU A 30 -0.30 2.77 -3.05
N TYR A 31 0.03 1.55 -2.62
CA TYR A 31 1.30 1.25 -1.97
C TYR A 31 2.48 1.48 -2.93
N MET A 32 2.35 1.04 -4.18
CA MET A 32 3.36 1.26 -5.22
C MET A 32 3.53 2.75 -5.56
N GLY A 33 2.44 3.50 -5.57
CA GLY A 33 2.44 4.96 -5.70
C GLY A 33 3.20 5.64 -4.57
N TYR A 34 2.85 5.33 -3.32
CA TYR A 34 3.52 5.85 -2.13
C TYR A 34 5.02 5.55 -2.14
N ARG A 35 5.38 4.28 -2.38
CA ARG A 35 6.78 3.83 -2.46
C ARG A 35 7.55 4.57 -3.54
N SER A 36 6.95 4.79 -4.71
CA SER A 36 7.57 5.52 -5.82
C SER A 36 7.76 6.99 -5.50
N ALA A 37 6.77 7.63 -4.87
CA ALA A 37 6.86 9.02 -4.43
C ALA A 37 7.99 9.22 -3.40
N VAL A 38 8.06 8.37 -2.37
CA VAL A 38 9.16 8.40 -1.38
C VAL A 38 10.51 8.24 -2.08
N LYS A 39 10.66 7.24 -2.97
CA LYS A 39 11.90 7.04 -3.73
C LYS A 39 12.27 8.27 -4.55
N GLY A 40 11.30 8.92 -5.20
CA GLY A 40 11.51 10.14 -5.99
C GLY A 40 12.09 11.27 -5.12
N PHE A 41 11.52 11.48 -3.93
CA PHE A 41 11.99 12.52 -3.01
C PHE A 41 13.39 12.27 -2.46
N THR A 42 13.92 11.04 -2.47
CA THR A 42 15.33 10.80 -2.07
C THR A 42 16.34 11.54 -2.95
N ARG A 43 15.92 11.95 -4.16
CA ARG A 43 16.73 12.74 -5.11
C ARG A 43 16.30 14.20 -5.19
N SER A 44 15.49 14.66 -4.23
CA SER A 44 15.03 16.05 -4.15
C SER A 44 16.21 17.02 -4.09
N SER A 45 16.12 18.12 -4.84
CA SER A 45 17.08 19.24 -4.77
C SER A 45 17.03 19.98 -3.43
N THR A 46 15.93 19.84 -2.68
CA THR A 46 15.81 20.34 -1.30
C THR A 46 16.39 19.31 -0.32
N PRO A 47 17.51 19.60 0.37
CA PRO A 47 18.20 18.63 1.22
C PRO A 47 17.34 18.07 2.35
N GLU A 48 16.48 18.89 2.96
CA GLU A 48 15.59 18.44 4.02
C GLU A 48 14.56 17.42 3.56
N LYS A 49 14.02 17.61 2.34
CA LYS A 49 13.09 16.65 1.73
C LYS A 49 13.81 15.36 1.36
N ALA A 50 15.03 15.45 0.82
CA ALA A 50 15.84 14.26 0.54
C ALA A 50 16.15 13.45 1.81
N LYS A 51 16.49 14.12 2.91
CA LYS A 51 16.72 13.49 4.21
C LYS A 51 15.46 12.81 4.75
N ALA A 52 14.32 13.51 4.76
CA ALA A 52 13.03 12.96 5.19
C ALA A 52 12.63 11.73 4.35
N ALA A 53 12.80 11.81 3.04
CA ALA A 53 12.50 10.70 2.12
C ALA A 53 13.43 9.51 2.33
N THR A 54 14.70 9.74 2.66
CA THR A 54 15.65 8.67 2.98
C THR A 54 15.24 7.93 4.26
N THR A 55 14.78 8.65 5.28
CA THR A 55 14.22 8.05 6.50
C THR A 55 13.01 7.16 6.17
N LEU A 56 12.02 7.68 5.42
CA LEU A 56 10.85 6.90 5.02
C LEU A 56 11.19 5.72 4.11
N TRP A 57 12.19 5.87 3.23
CA TRP A 57 12.65 4.80 2.36
C TRP A 57 13.24 3.63 3.16
N ASN A 58 14.04 3.93 4.18
CA ASN A 58 14.58 2.91 5.06
C ASN A 58 13.45 2.15 5.78
N ASN A 59 12.44 2.86 6.30
CA ASN A 59 11.24 2.25 6.88
C ASN A 59 10.53 1.32 5.88
N LEU A 60 10.22 1.81 4.68
CA LEU A 60 9.60 1.02 3.59
C LEU A 60 10.37 -0.27 3.31
N THR A 61 11.69 -0.18 3.15
CA THR A 61 12.51 -1.36 2.86
C THR A 61 12.62 -2.33 4.04
N ALA A 62 12.52 -1.85 5.28
CA ALA A 62 12.53 -2.67 6.48
C ALA A 62 11.27 -3.55 6.60
N HIS A 63 10.11 -3.05 6.14
CA HIS A 63 8.86 -3.82 6.09
C HIS A 63 8.88 -4.97 5.07
N ARG A 64 9.74 -4.91 4.05
CA ARG A 64 9.92 -5.95 3.01
C ARG A 64 8.61 -6.39 2.32
N ILE A 65 7.69 -5.45 2.14
CA ILE A 65 6.42 -5.69 1.43
C ILE A 65 6.72 -6.02 -0.04
N ASN A 66 6.04 -7.06 -0.53
CA ASN A 66 6.17 -7.63 -1.86
C ASN A 66 4.78 -8.11 -2.29
N SER A 67 4.28 -7.57 -3.41
CA SER A 67 2.93 -7.84 -3.95
C SER A 67 2.69 -9.29 -4.37
N ASN A 68 3.72 -10.13 -4.38
CA ASN A 68 3.60 -11.56 -4.68
C ASN A 68 3.47 -12.42 -3.40
N MET A 69 3.32 -11.83 -2.22
CA MET A 69 3.13 -12.57 -0.97
C MET A 69 1.65 -12.88 -0.70
N GLN A 70 1.36 -13.62 0.37
CA GLN A 70 -0.02 -13.88 0.79
C GLN A 70 -0.72 -12.57 1.18
N LEU A 71 -1.93 -12.37 0.65
CA LEU A 71 -2.71 -11.13 0.77
C LEU A 71 -2.88 -10.62 2.20
N GLU A 72 -3.24 -11.51 3.13
CA GLU A 72 -3.42 -11.17 4.55
C GLU A 72 -2.14 -10.63 5.17
N ARG A 73 -1.00 -11.22 4.79
CA ARG A 73 0.32 -10.80 5.27
C ARG A 73 0.70 -9.44 4.68
N GLU A 74 0.47 -9.23 3.39
CA GLU A 74 0.70 -7.94 2.75
C GLU A 74 -0.12 -6.83 3.41
N THR A 75 -1.42 -7.08 3.58
CA THR A 75 -2.35 -6.14 4.24
C THR A 75 -1.88 -5.80 5.65
N PHE A 76 -1.51 -6.81 6.45
CA PHE A 76 -0.97 -6.59 7.79
C PHE A 76 0.30 -5.72 7.79
N LEU A 77 1.21 -5.94 6.85
CA LEU A 77 2.43 -5.14 6.74
C LEU A 77 2.15 -3.70 6.28
N ILE A 78 1.19 -3.49 5.38
CA ILE A 78 0.75 -2.15 4.97
C ILE A 78 0.11 -1.41 6.15
N VAL A 79 -0.68 -2.08 6.98
CA VAL A 79 -1.23 -1.51 8.21
C VAL A 79 -0.11 -1.10 9.19
N ASN A 80 0.89 -1.95 9.40
CA ASN A 80 2.02 -1.57 10.27
C ASN A 80 2.85 -0.42 9.69
N LEU A 81 3.03 -0.40 8.36
CA LEU A 81 3.71 0.69 7.66
C LEU A 81 2.98 2.03 7.87
N THR A 82 1.64 2.04 7.72
CA THR A 82 0.84 3.25 7.93
C THR A 82 0.86 3.69 9.40
N ASP A 83 0.83 2.76 10.35
CA ASP A 83 0.97 3.06 11.78
C ASP A 83 2.33 3.71 12.11
N ASP A 84 3.41 3.20 11.53
CA ASP A 84 4.75 3.82 11.65
C ASP A 84 4.78 5.22 11.04
N CYS A 85 4.09 5.42 9.90
CA CYS A 85 3.99 6.73 9.25
C CYS A 85 3.28 7.75 10.14
N GLU A 86 2.26 7.35 10.90
CA GLU A 86 1.51 8.25 11.79
C GLU A 86 2.20 8.47 13.13
N LYS A 87 2.86 7.45 13.70
CA LYS A 87 3.40 7.52 15.07
C LYS A 87 4.87 7.92 15.11
N LYS A 88 5.67 7.41 14.17
CA LYS A 88 7.14 7.56 14.20
C LYS A 88 7.63 8.56 13.17
N TYR A 89 6.97 8.64 12.01
CA TYR A 89 7.46 9.39 10.86
C TYR A 89 6.50 10.48 10.37
N ALA A 90 5.56 10.93 11.21
CA ALA A 90 4.55 11.91 10.83
C ALA A 90 5.17 13.23 10.32
N THR A 91 6.30 13.64 10.90
CA THR A 91 7.01 14.85 10.49
C THR A 91 7.55 14.71 9.07
N GLU A 92 8.14 13.57 8.73
CA GLU A 92 8.66 13.27 7.40
C GLU A 92 7.54 13.16 6.36
N VAL A 93 6.44 12.47 6.70
CA VAL A 93 5.26 12.32 5.84
C VAL A 93 4.67 13.70 5.52
N GLN A 94 4.48 14.54 6.55
CA GLN A 94 3.98 15.90 6.39
C GLN A 94 4.93 16.77 5.55
N LYS A 95 6.24 16.69 5.80
CA LYS A 95 7.26 17.46 5.07
C LYS A 95 7.27 17.16 3.57
N LEU A 96 6.91 15.93 3.18
CA LEU A 96 6.85 15.49 1.79
C LEU A 96 5.45 15.62 1.18
N GLY A 97 4.44 15.98 1.96
CA GLY A 97 3.04 16.06 1.51
C GLY A 97 2.45 14.69 1.17
N LEU A 98 2.86 13.64 1.89
CA LEU A 98 2.46 12.26 1.60
C LEU A 98 1.26 11.78 2.43
N ASN A 99 0.66 12.64 3.26
CA ASN A 99 -0.53 12.31 4.05
C ASN A 99 -1.65 11.66 3.23
N PRO A 100 -1.99 12.13 2.00
CA PRO A 100 -3.07 11.50 1.24
C PRO A 100 -2.82 10.03 0.92
N TYR A 101 -1.56 9.61 0.73
CA TYR A 101 -1.24 8.20 0.54
C TYR A 101 -1.41 7.39 1.84
N VAL A 102 -0.99 7.95 2.98
CA VAL A 102 -1.10 7.27 4.27
C VAL A 102 -2.56 7.10 4.68
N GLU A 103 -3.39 8.11 4.44
CA GLU A 103 -4.84 8.05 4.68
C GLU A 103 -5.53 7.06 3.75
N ALA A 104 -5.21 7.06 2.45
CA ALA A 104 -5.80 6.12 1.49
C ALA A 104 -5.41 4.66 1.75
N LEU A 105 -4.19 4.39 2.24
CA LEU A 105 -3.72 3.05 2.58
C LEU A 105 -4.31 2.48 3.88
N LYS A 106 -5.01 3.31 4.66
CA LYS A 106 -5.69 2.89 5.89
C LYS A 106 -7.16 2.53 5.68
N ALA A 107 -7.77 3.04 4.61
CA ALA A 107 -9.17 2.79 4.25
C ALA A 107 -9.38 1.32 3.88
#